data_AF-A0A1I5KJT2-F1
#
_entry.id   AF-A0A1I5KJT2-F1
#
_cell.length_a   1.000
_cell.length_b   1.000
_cell.length_c   1.000
_cell.angle_alpha   90.00
_cell.angle_beta   90.00
_cell.angle_gamma   90.00
#
_symmetry.space_group_name_H-M   'P 1'
#
loop_
_entity.id
_entity.type
_entity.pdbx_description
1 polymer ?
#
loop_
_entity_poly.entity_id
_entity_poly.type
_entity_poly.pdbx_seq_one_letter_code
_entity_poly.pdbx_strand_id
1 'polypeptide(L)'
;MSLGMFLRGFRRRTDRPAPELVALFRSIIDEGRQVHPIAGDFLEHFMDGAGASRTMSLRWLRSFKAIQRAERKNHRRFERQLEREARKMRDGSSTWVHDHWDARINAFIGTELFYVSRMSLLRSEGSFTLTRTGAETRVSGTVRHHWFDPYDWDRGRWVYIPKHGFVPIAVGRELVAVDEARNFLMESRHVQTLEGTVREGGRWRGRGWAEFEWSLVRRAGR
;
A
#
# COMPACT_ATOMS: atom_id res chain seq x y z
N MET A 1 16.50 -28.05 40.12
CA MET A 1 15.24 -28.18 39.35
C MET A 1 14.49 -26.88 39.53
N SER A 2 14.60 -25.94 38.57
CA SER A 2 13.59 -25.64 37.52
C SER A 2 12.22 -25.28 38.11
N LEU A 3 11.52 -24.20 37.76
CA LEU A 3 11.47 -23.41 36.52
C LEU A 3 10.79 -22.05 36.89
N GLY A 4 11.33 -20.90 36.48
CA GLY A 4 10.75 -20.20 35.34
C GLY A 4 9.73 -19.11 35.73
N MET A 5 10.17 -18.06 36.43
CA MET A 5 9.36 -16.84 36.58
C MET A 5 9.43 -16.04 35.27
N PHE A 6 8.53 -16.35 34.34
CA PHE A 6 8.45 -15.70 33.04
C PHE A 6 8.08 -14.22 33.20
N LEU A 7 8.96 -13.37 32.69
CA LEU A 7 8.74 -11.97 32.36
C LEU A 7 7.49 -11.84 31.45
N ARG A 8 6.32 -11.60 32.04
CA ARG A 8 5.16 -11.08 31.30
C ARG A 8 5.28 -9.58 31.23
N GLY A 9 5.81 -9.08 30.11
CA GLY A 9 5.73 -7.67 29.77
C GLY A 9 4.28 -7.20 29.88
N PHE A 10 4.04 -6.21 30.74
CA PHE A 10 2.74 -5.57 30.96
C PHE A 10 2.21 -4.99 29.63
N ARG A 11 1.42 -5.79 28.90
CA ARG A 11 0.46 -5.29 27.91
C ARG A 11 -0.63 -4.59 28.73
N ARG A 12 -0.58 -3.25 28.81
CA ARG A 12 -1.58 -2.45 29.53
C ARG A 12 -2.96 -2.73 28.94
N ARG A 13 -3.81 -3.44 29.70
CA ARG A 13 -5.25 -3.48 29.48
C ARG A 13 -5.84 -2.12 29.82
N THR A 14 -6.97 -1.76 29.22
CA THR A 14 -7.68 -0.53 29.58
C THR A 14 -8.50 -0.67 30.86
N ASP A 15 -8.69 -1.91 31.34
CA ASP A 15 -9.51 -2.29 32.51
C ASP A 15 -10.99 -1.86 32.39
N ARG A 16 -11.43 -1.43 31.20
CA ARG A 16 -12.82 -1.05 30.92
C ARG A 16 -13.65 -2.28 30.51
N PRO A 17 -14.94 -2.35 30.90
CA PRO A 17 -15.85 -3.39 30.41
C PRO A 17 -16.01 -3.36 28.89
N ALA A 18 -16.11 -4.54 28.26
CA ALA A 18 -16.28 -4.65 26.81
C ALA A 18 -17.45 -3.81 26.25
N PRO A 19 -18.64 -3.73 26.90
CA PRO A 19 -19.74 -2.88 26.41
C PRO A 19 -19.37 -1.39 26.32
N GLU A 20 -18.52 -0.87 27.23
CA GLU A 20 -18.06 0.52 27.15
C GLU A 20 -17.13 0.74 25.96
N LEU A 21 -16.28 -0.24 25.66
CA LEU A 21 -15.36 -0.18 24.51
C LEU A 21 -16.13 -0.24 23.19
N VAL A 22 -17.17 -1.09 23.12
CA VAL A 22 -18.10 -1.16 21.98
C VAL A 22 -18.82 0.18 21.80
N ALA A 23 -19.39 0.74 22.87
CA ALA A 23 -20.08 2.03 22.82
C ALA A 23 -19.16 3.16 22.35
N LEU A 24 -17.90 3.18 22.81
CA LEU A 24 -16.88 4.12 22.34
C LEU A 24 -16.65 3.99 20.83
N PHE A 25 -16.46 2.78 20.31
CA PHE A 25 -16.18 2.57 18.89
C PHE A 25 -17.40 2.90 18.02
N ARG A 26 -18.62 2.58 18.46
CA ARG A 26 -19.85 2.96 17.75
C ARG A 26 -20.01 4.48 17.68
N SER A 27 -19.74 5.19 18.77
CA SER A 27 -19.73 6.67 18.77
C SER A 27 -18.68 7.26 17.82
N ILE A 28 -17.47 6.67 17.77
CA ILE A 28 -16.42 7.08 16.81
C ILE A 28 -16.88 6.87 15.35
N ILE A 29 -17.57 5.74 15.06
CA ILE A 29 -18.09 5.45 13.72
C ILE A 29 -19.11 6.52 13.31
N ASP A 30 -20.10 6.79 14.16
CA ASP A 30 -21.19 7.70 13.85
C ASP A 30 -20.71 9.13 13.61
N GLU A 31 -19.82 9.63 14.46
CA GLU A 31 -19.25 10.97 14.32
C GLU A 31 -18.21 11.04 13.18
N GLY A 32 -17.39 9.98 13.06
CA GLY A 32 -16.35 9.87 12.05
C GLY A 32 -16.91 9.88 10.63
N ARG A 33 -18.07 9.26 10.40
CA ARG A 33 -18.74 9.22 9.09
C ARG A 33 -19.06 10.60 8.51
N GLN A 34 -19.24 11.60 9.35
CA GLN A 34 -19.52 12.97 8.90
C GLN A 34 -18.30 13.68 8.31
N VAL A 35 -17.08 13.23 8.63
CA VAL A 35 -15.81 13.88 8.26
C VAL A 35 -14.94 12.96 7.39
N HIS A 36 -14.92 11.68 7.72
CA HIS A 36 -14.10 10.62 7.15
C HIS A 36 -14.95 9.37 6.94
N PRO A 37 -15.88 9.39 5.96
CA PRO A 37 -16.84 8.31 5.73
C PRO A 37 -16.18 6.94 5.52
N ILE A 38 -15.08 6.87 4.76
CA ILE A 38 -14.38 5.60 4.51
C ILE A 38 -13.72 5.09 5.79
N ALA A 39 -13.16 5.97 6.62
CA ALA A 39 -12.60 5.54 7.91
C ALA A 39 -13.68 4.98 8.84
N GLY A 40 -14.85 5.62 8.89
CA GLY A 40 -16.02 5.13 9.64
C GLY A 40 -16.49 3.76 9.16
N ASP A 41 -16.61 3.56 7.85
CA ASP A 41 -17.05 2.28 7.27
C ASP A 41 -16.05 1.14 7.51
N PHE A 42 -14.75 1.44 7.56
CA PHE A 42 -13.72 0.45 7.86
C PHE A 42 -13.69 0.09 9.35
N LEU A 43 -13.94 1.08 10.21
CA LEU A 43 -14.10 0.84 11.64
C LEU A 43 -15.38 0.06 11.95
N GLU A 44 -16.47 0.31 11.23
CA GLU A 44 -17.68 -0.52 11.33
C GLU A 44 -17.40 -1.97 10.92
N HIS A 45 -16.75 -2.18 9.77
CA HIS A 45 -16.39 -3.52 9.31
C HIS A 45 -15.46 -4.26 10.29
N PHE A 46 -14.57 -3.54 10.97
CA PHE A 46 -13.77 -4.09 12.06
C PHE A 46 -14.65 -4.60 13.22
N MET A 47 -15.65 -3.81 13.62
CA MET A 47 -16.58 -4.12 14.70
C MET A 47 -17.61 -5.20 14.33
N ASP A 48 -17.89 -5.43 13.05
CA ASP A 48 -18.86 -6.46 12.63
C ASP A 48 -18.30 -7.89 12.77
N GLY A 49 -17.02 -8.05 13.16
CA GLY A 49 -16.46 -9.33 13.62
C GLY A 49 -16.23 -10.39 12.53
N ALA A 50 -16.56 -10.11 11.27
CA ALA A 50 -16.47 -11.11 10.19
C ALA A 50 -15.04 -11.36 9.69
N GLY A 51 -14.13 -10.38 9.81
CA GLY A 51 -12.71 -10.51 9.42
C GLY A 51 -12.44 -10.66 7.91
N ALA A 52 -13.47 -10.56 7.07
CA ALA A 52 -13.33 -10.68 5.63
C ALA A 52 -12.50 -9.52 5.05
N SER A 53 -11.61 -9.81 4.10
CA SER A 53 -10.81 -8.80 3.41
C SER A 53 -11.70 -7.76 2.71
N ARG A 54 -11.27 -6.48 2.72
CA ARG A 54 -11.93 -5.40 1.98
C ARG A 54 -11.07 -4.90 0.83
N THR A 55 -11.69 -4.80 -0.33
CA THR A 55 -11.07 -4.20 -1.51
C THR A 55 -11.24 -2.69 -1.49
N MET A 56 -10.13 -1.97 -1.57
CA MET A 56 -10.08 -0.51 -1.67
C MET A 56 -10.21 -0.06 -3.13
N SER A 57 -11.02 0.98 -3.33
CA SER A 57 -11.11 1.68 -4.61
C SER A 57 -9.75 2.27 -4.98
N LEU A 58 -9.24 1.90 -6.16
CA LEU A 58 -8.01 2.48 -6.70
C LEU A 58 -8.14 4.00 -6.88
N ARG A 59 -9.31 4.48 -7.31
CA ARG A 59 -9.58 5.91 -7.49
C ARG A 59 -9.44 6.66 -6.16
N TRP A 60 -9.99 6.10 -5.08
CA TRP A 60 -9.86 6.67 -3.75
C TRP A 60 -8.40 6.66 -3.28
N LEU A 61 -7.69 5.52 -3.40
CA LEU A 61 -6.27 5.44 -3.04
C LEU A 61 -5.42 6.46 -3.80
N ARG A 62 -5.60 6.59 -5.11
CA ARG A 62 -4.85 7.54 -5.95
C ARG A 62 -5.20 9.01 -5.68
N SER A 63 -6.23 9.32 -4.90
CA SER A 63 -6.48 10.69 -4.44
C SER A 63 -5.42 11.18 -3.44
N PHE A 64 -4.72 10.26 -2.76
CA PHE A 64 -3.72 10.60 -1.76
C PHE A 64 -2.31 10.74 -2.37
N LYS A 65 -1.66 11.88 -2.09
CA LYS A 65 -0.27 12.15 -2.53
C LYS A 65 0.72 11.07 -2.09
N ALA A 66 0.52 10.42 -0.94
CA ALA A 66 1.38 9.35 -0.43
C ALA A 66 1.34 8.11 -1.34
N ILE A 67 0.15 7.71 -1.81
CA ILE A 67 -0.03 6.60 -2.75
C ILE A 67 0.64 6.93 -4.08
N GLN A 68 0.35 8.11 -4.64
CA GLN A 68 0.94 8.54 -5.91
C GLN A 68 2.48 8.61 -5.84
N ARG A 69 3.04 9.03 -4.70
CA ARG A 69 4.49 9.04 -4.48
C ARG A 69 5.08 7.63 -4.44
N ALA A 70 4.39 6.67 -3.84
CA ALA A 70 4.81 5.27 -3.81
C ALA A 70 4.79 4.65 -5.21
N GLU A 71 3.73 4.87 -6.00
CA GLU A 71 3.65 4.44 -7.40
C GLU A 71 4.81 5.03 -8.21
N ARG A 72 4.98 6.36 -8.21
CA ARG A 72 6.09 7.04 -8.91
C ARG A 72 7.49 6.60 -8.44
N LYS A 73 7.62 6.14 -7.19
CA LYS A 73 8.88 5.60 -6.68
C LYS A 73 9.20 4.26 -7.32
N ASN A 74 8.21 3.38 -7.43
CA ASN A 74 8.38 2.09 -8.09
C ASN A 74 8.51 2.24 -9.61
N HIS A 75 7.78 3.16 -10.25
CA HIS A 75 7.95 3.48 -11.68
C HIS A 75 9.40 3.83 -12.00
N ARG A 76 9.97 4.82 -11.30
CA ARG A 76 11.36 5.23 -11.50
C ARG A 76 12.39 4.13 -11.24
N ARG A 77 12.08 3.16 -10.38
CA ARG A 77 12.96 2.01 -10.14
C ARG A 77 12.96 1.04 -11.31
N PHE A 78 11.77 0.74 -11.87
CA PHE A 78 11.66 -0.04 -13.09
C PHE A 78 12.32 0.68 -14.27
N GLU A 79 12.03 1.96 -14.51
CA GLU A 79 12.65 2.74 -15.60
C GLU A 79 14.18 2.68 -15.56
N ARG A 80 14.78 2.94 -14.39
CA ARG A 80 16.24 2.87 -14.21
C ARG A 80 16.80 1.46 -14.42
N GLN A 81 16.05 0.43 -14.02
CA GLN A 81 16.45 -0.96 -14.26
C GLN A 81 16.40 -1.28 -15.75
N LEU A 82 15.33 -0.91 -16.43
CA LEU A 82 15.15 -1.14 -17.87
C LEU A 82 16.20 -0.39 -18.69
N GLU A 83 16.51 0.85 -18.34
CA GLU A 83 17.63 1.60 -18.94
C GLU A 83 18.97 0.89 -18.77
N ARG A 84 19.25 0.38 -17.57
CA ARG A 84 20.50 -0.36 -17.30
C ARG A 84 20.58 -1.64 -18.11
N GLU A 85 19.49 -2.39 -18.22
CA GLU A 85 19.48 -3.63 -19.01
C GLU A 85 19.58 -3.33 -20.50
N ALA A 86 18.88 -2.32 -21.02
CA ALA A 86 18.98 -1.87 -22.41
C ALA A 86 20.43 -1.52 -22.81
N ARG A 87 21.18 -0.83 -21.94
CA ARG A 87 22.60 -0.46 -22.20
C ARG A 87 23.55 -1.66 -22.31
N LYS A 88 23.17 -2.84 -21.79
CA LYS A 88 23.97 -4.06 -21.88
C LYS A 88 23.67 -4.87 -23.15
N MET A 89 22.58 -4.56 -23.84
CA MET A 89 22.12 -5.33 -24.99
C MET A 89 23.00 -5.08 -26.21
N ARG A 90 23.24 -6.14 -26.99
CA ARG A 90 23.88 -6.04 -28.31
C ARG A 90 22.84 -5.72 -29.37
N ASP A 91 23.27 -5.15 -30.48
CA ASP A 91 22.39 -4.96 -31.63
C ASP A 91 21.78 -6.30 -32.07
N GLY A 92 20.51 -6.27 -32.47
CA GLY A 92 19.72 -7.44 -32.88
C GLY A 92 19.29 -8.38 -31.75
N SER A 93 19.63 -8.09 -30.49
CA SER A 93 19.28 -8.96 -29.37
C SER A 93 17.92 -8.62 -28.74
N SER A 94 17.30 -9.61 -28.12
CA SER A 94 16.13 -9.46 -27.26
C SER A 94 16.40 -10.11 -25.90
N THR A 95 15.77 -9.57 -24.85
CA THR A 95 15.86 -10.14 -23.49
C THR A 95 14.55 -9.92 -22.73
N TRP A 96 14.40 -10.65 -21.63
CA TRP A 96 13.29 -10.54 -20.70
C TRP A 96 13.79 -10.06 -19.33
N VAL A 97 13.03 -9.13 -18.74
CA VAL A 97 13.29 -8.63 -17.38
C VAL A 97 12.05 -8.86 -16.54
N HIS A 98 12.22 -9.58 -15.44
CA HIS A 98 11.19 -9.81 -14.44
C HIS A 98 11.75 -9.46 -13.06
N ASP A 99 11.09 -8.56 -12.34
CA ASP A 99 11.52 -8.12 -11.01
C ASP A 99 10.36 -7.49 -10.23
N HIS A 100 10.58 -7.18 -8.96
CA HIS A 100 9.61 -6.51 -8.10
C HIS A 100 10.22 -5.38 -7.29
N TRP A 101 9.37 -4.41 -6.92
CA TRP A 101 9.73 -3.30 -6.04
C TRP A 101 8.65 -3.06 -4.99
N ASP A 102 9.09 -2.94 -3.75
CA ASP A 102 8.22 -2.60 -2.61
C ASP A 102 8.40 -1.12 -2.21
N ALA A 103 7.29 -0.43 -1.99
CA ALA A 103 7.24 0.94 -1.50
C ALA A 103 6.37 1.03 -0.24
N ARG A 104 6.99 1.36 0.89
CA ARG A 104 6.27 1.73 2.12
C ARG A 104 5.55 3.06 1.93
N ILE A 105 4.33 3.13 2.42
CA ILE A 105 3.47 4.30 2.41
C ILE A 105 3.23 4.71 3.86
N ASN A 106 3.55 5.96 4.17
CA ASN A 106 3.19 6.58 5.44
C ASN A 106 2.14 7.65 5.15
N ALA A 107 0.93 7.46 5.67
CA ALA A 107 -0.14 8.43 5.51
C ALA A 107 0.15 9.70 6.32
N PHE A 108 -0.31 10.85 5.80
CA PHE A 108 -0.16 12.12 6.49
C PHE A 108 -1.22 12.26 7.58
N ILE A 109 -0.81 12.67 8.79
CA ILE A 109 -1.71 12.87 9.93
C ILE A 109 -2.86 13.80 9.53
N GLY A 110 -4.09 13.43 9.91
CA GLY A 110 -5.29 14.21 9.59
C GLY A 110 -5.88 13.96 8.20
N THR A 111 -5.29 13.10 7.38
CA THR A 111 -5.96 12.60 6.16
C THR A 111 -6.82 11.38 6.47
N GLU A 112 -7.87 11.15 5.69
CA GLU A 112 -8.70 9.95 5.83
C GLU A 112 -7.87 8.65 5.70
N LEU A 113 -6.89 8.64 4.78
CA LEU A 113 -5.94 7.54 4.66
C LEU A 113 -5.19 7.26 5.96
N PHE A 114 -4.90 8.26 6.80
CA PHE A 114 -4.22 8.03 8.07
C PHE A 114 -5.09 7.27 9.07
N TYR A 115 -6.39 7.52 9.09
CA TYR A 115 -7.34 6.83 9.96
C TYR A 115 -7.69 5.43 9.45
N VAL A 116 -7.63 5.22 8.14
CA VAL A 116 -7.83 3.90 7.52
C VAL A 116 -6.56 3.06 7.60
N SER A 117 -5.43 3.60 7.13
CA SER A 117 -4.18 2.87 6.88
C SER A 117 -2.98 3.79 7.13
N ARG A 118 -2.55 3.85 8.39
CA ARG A 118 -1.41 4.69 8.79
C ARG A 118 -0.13 4.31 8.05
N MET A 119 0.14 3.02 7.92
CA MET A 119 1.35 2.47 7.31
C MET A 119 1.00 1.29 6.41
N SER A 120 1.05 1.47 5.10
CA SER A 120 0.75 0.44 4.11
C SER A 120 1.96 0.07 3.24
N LEU A 121 1.82 -0.99 2.44
CA LEU A 121 2.78 -1.39 1.43
C LEU A 121 2.15 -1.34 0.03
N LEU A 122 2.92 -0.85 -0.94
CA LEU A 122 2.65 -1.06 -2.36
C LEU A 122 3.75 -1.95 -2.94
N ARG A 123 3.39 -3.18 -3.28
CA ARG A 123 4.21 -4.10 -4.06
C ARG A 123 3.91 -3.92 -5.54
N SER A 124 4.95 -3.88 -6.36
CA SER A 124 4.85 -3.80 -7.81
C SER A 124 5.70 -4.89 -8.44
N GLU A 125 5.09 -5.78 -9.23
CA GLU A 125 5.77 -6.88 -9.93
C GLU A 125 5.73 -6.61 -11.43
N GLY A 126 6.91 -6.43 -12.04
CA GLY A 126 7.08 -6.06 -13.44
C GLY A 126 7.56 -7.22 -14.30
N SER A 127 7.07 -7.29 -15.54
CA SER A 127 7.51 -8.24 -16.56
C SER A 127 7.61 -7.53 -17.89
N PHE A 128 8.81 -7.50 -18.47
CA PHE A 128 9.13 -6.68 -19.63
C PHE A 128 9.92 -7.46 -20.68
N THR A 129 9.64 -7.17 -21.95
CA THR A 129 10.45 -7.57 -23.09
C THR A 129 11.23 -6.36 -23.57
N LEU A 130 12.52 -6.55 -23.83
CA LEU A 130 13.38 -5.55 -24.46
C LEU A 130 13.88 -6.11 -25.78
N THR A 131 13.87 -5.29 -26.83
CA THR A 131 14.40 -5.64 -28.16
C THR A 131 15.24 -4.49 -28.69
N ARG A 132 16.48 -4.76 -29.08
CA ARG A 132 17.41 -3.76 -29.59
C ARG A 132 17.54 -3.83 -31.11
N THR A 133 17.45 -2.67 -31.76
CA THR A 133 17.66 -2.47 -33.19
C THR A 133 18.50 -1.23 -33.41
N GLY A 134 19.74 -1.42 -33.88
CA GLY A 134 20.77 -0.40 -33.93
C GLY A 134 21.07 0.20 -32.55
N ALA A 135 20.91 1.52 -32.45
CA ALA A 135 21.12 2.29 -31.22
C ALA A 135 19.88 2.40 -30.32
N GLU A 136 18.75 1.84 -30.75
CA GLU A 136 17.46 1.95 -30.07
C GLU A 136 17.07 0.62 -29.42
N THR A 137 16.64 0.66 -28.17
CA THR A 137 16.00 -0.47 -27.48
C THR A 137 14.56 -0.12 -27.19
N ARG A 138 13.63 -0.93 -27.72
CA ARG A 138 12.21 -0.85 -27.39
C ARG A 138 11.92 -1.70 -26.16
N VAL A 139 11.08 -1.17 -25.29
CA VAL A 139 10.66 -1.80 -24.05
C VAL A 139 9.14 -1.88 -24.04
N SER A 140 8.59 -3.04 -23.71
CA SER A 140 7.17 -3.21 -23.46
C SER A 140 6.94 -4.21 -22.36
N GLY A 141 5.88 -4.03 -21.57
CA GLY A 141 5.59 -4.94 -20.48
C GLY A 141 4.41 -4.53 -19.62
N THR A 142 4.23 -5.27 -18.53
CA THR A 142 3.17 -5.02 -17.56
C THR A 142 3.73 -4.97 -16.15
N VAL A 143 3.08 -4.20 -15.29
CA VAL A 143 3.35 -4.14 -13.86
C VAL A 143 2.07 -4.39 -13.11
N ARG A 144 2.07 -5.43 -12.27
CA ARG A 144 0.98 -5.76 -11.35
C ARG A 144 1.26 -5.11 -10.01
N HIS A 145 0.32 -4.29 -9.56
CA HIS A 145 0.40 -3.57 -8.30
C HIS A 145 -0.54 -4.20 -7.28
N HIS A 146 -0.03 -4.41 -6.06
CA HIS A 146 -0.80 -4.82 -4.90
C HIS A 146 -0.52 -3.84 -3.76
N TRP A 147 -1.49 -2.98 -3.49
CA TRP A 147 -1.53 -2.21 -2.26
C TRP A 147 -2.20 -3.04 -1.19
N PHE A 148 -1.63 -3.09 0.01
CA PHE A 148 -2.27 -3.76 1.14
C PHE A 148 -1.83 -3.20 2.49
N ASP A 149 -2.71 -3.38 3.48
CA ASP A 149 -2.44 -3.13 4.89
C ASP A 149 -3.38 -3.96 5.77
N PRO A 150 -2.84 -4.72 6.74
CA PRO A 150 -3.64 -5.26 7.83
C PRO A 150 -4.32 -4.14 8.62
N TYR A 151 -5.64 -4.25 8.81
CA TYR A 151 -6.38 -3.40 9.75
C TYR A 151 -6.47 -4.14 11.09
N ASP A 152 -5.50 -3.90 11.97
CA ASP A 152 -5.24 -4.74 13.14
C ASP A 152 -5.06 -4.01 14.48
N TRP A 153 -5.32 -2.69 14.56
CA TRP A 153 -5.21 -1.86 15.78
C TRP A 153 -4.03 -2.30 16.68
N ASP A 154 -2.85 -2.52 16.09
CA ASP A 154 -1.67 -3.02 16.83
C ASP A 154 -0.44 -2.10 16.73
N ARG A 155 -0.45 -1.10 15.82
CA ARG A 155 0.69 -0.22 15.54
C ARG A 155 0.66 1.10 16.30
N GLY A 156 1.32 1.12 17.45
CA GLY A 156 1.64 2.34 18.21
C GLY A 156 1.04 2.32 19.62
N ARG A 157 0.94 3.50 20.24
CA ARG A 157 0.41 3.65 21.61
C ARG A 157 -1.03 4.14 21.63
N TRP A 158 -1.35 5.11 20.79
CA TRP A 158 -2.65 5.78 20.71
C TRP A 158 -2.86 6.33 19.30
N VAL A 159 -4.12 6.61 18.97
CA VAL A 159 -4.52 7.39 17.80
C VAL A 159 -5.34 8.59 18.29
N TYR A 160 -5.06 9.78 17.76
CA TYR A 160 -5.90 10.94 18.02
C TYR A 160 -7.12 10.86 17.10
N ILE A 161 -8.32 10.88 17.67
CA ILE A 161 -9.57 10.88 16.93
C ILE A 161 -10.26 12.21 17.24
N PRO A 162 -10.63 13.02 16.23
CA PRO A 162 -11.39 14.25 16.46
C PRO A 162 -12.60 13.97 17.36
N LYS A 163 -12.87 14.86 18.32
CA LYS A 163 -13.95 14.78 19.33
C LYS A 163 -13.81 13.66 20.39
N HIS A 164 -13.03 12.61 20.15
CA HIS A 164 -12.78 11.53 21.13
C HIS A 164 -11.39 11.60 21.79
N GLY A 165 -10.51 12.48 21.30
CA GLY A 165 -9.17 12.66 21.84
C GLY A 165 -8.25 11.47 21.54
N PHE A 166 -7.34 11.16 22.46
CA PHE A 166 -6.38 10.07 22.28
C PHE A 166 -6.99 8.72 22.69
N VAL A 167 -7.32 7.89 21.70
CA VAL A 167 -7.81 6.53 21.93
C VAL A 167 -6.62 5.56 21.97
N PRO A 168 -6.42 4.81 23.07
CA PRO A 168 -5.37 3.82 23.15
C PRO A 168 -5.56 2.71 22.12
N ILE A 169 -4.49 2.33 21.44
CA ILE A 169 -4.52 1.24 20.44
C ILE A 169 -4.84 -0.11 21.10
N ALA A 170 -4.56 -0.24 22.41
CA ALA A 170 -4.92 -1.41 23.21
C ALA A 170 -6.43 -1.74 23.18
N VAL A 171 -7.30 -0.74 23.01
CA VAL A 171 -8.76 -0.94 22.97
C VAL A 171 -9.16 -1.87 21.83
N GLY A 172 -8.62 -1.67 20.62
CA GLY A 172 -8.93 -2.54 19.47
C GLY A 172 -8.52 -3.99 19.73
N ARG A 173 -7.37 -4.21 20.38
CA ARG A 173 -6.92 -5.57 20.75
C ARG A 173 -7.81 -6.21 21.81
N GLU A 174 -8.33 -5.42 22.75
CA GLU A 174 -9.25 -5.91 23.78
C GLU A 174 -10.57 -6.35 23.15
N LEU A 175 -11.12 -5.56 22.23
CA LEU A 175 -12.32 -5.91 21.47
C LEU A 175 -12.12 -7.20 20.65
N VAL A 176 -10.97 -7.34 19.98
CA VAL A 176 -10.63 -8.59 19.28
C VAL A 176 -10.49 -9.78 20.22
N ALA A 177 -9.95 -9.58 21.43
CA ALA A 177 -9.75 -10.66 22.40
C ALA A 177 -11.05 -11.19 23.04
N VAL A 178 -12.14 -10.42 22.95
CA VAL A 178 -13.47 -10.81 23.44
C VAL A 178 -14.47 -11.07 22.30
N ASP A 179 -13.98 -11.26 21.07
CA ASP A 179 -14.77 -11.53 19.87
C ASP A 179 -15.79 -10.44 19.48
N GLU A 180 -15.59 -9.20 19.95
CA GLU A 180 -16.42 -8.02 19.60
C GLU A 180 -15.90 -7.27 18.36
N ALA A 181 -14.73 -7.66 17.84
CA ALA A 181 -14.15 -7.11 16.62
C ALA A 181 -13.22 -8.12 15.96
N ARG A 182 -12.91 -7.93 14.68
CA ARG A 182 -11.98 -8.81 13.96
C ARG A 182 -11.09 -8.06 12.99
N ASN A 183 -9.80 -8.34 13.09
CA ASN A 183 -8.80 -7.84 12.13
C ASN A 183 -9.12 -8.34 10.72
N PHE A 184 -8.83 -7.53 9.71
CA PHE A 184 -9.03 -7.90 8.32
C PHE A 184 -7.95 -7.28 7.42
N LEU A 185 -7.81 -7.83 6.21
CA LEU A 185 -6.90 -7.27 5.21
C LEU A 185 -7.60 -6.21 4.38
N MET A 186 -7.00 -5.03 4.28
CA MET A 186 -7.36 -4.03 3.28
C MET A 186 -6.44 -4.20 2.09
N GLU A 187 -6.99 -4.22 0.88
CA GLU A 187 -6.16 -4.40 -0.32
C GLU A 187 -6.73 -3.77 -1.59
N SER A 188 -5.86 -3.48 -2.54
CA SER A 188 -6.24 -3.06 -3.89
C SER A 188 -5.26 -3.62 -4.89
N ARG A 189 -5.78 -4.14 -6.01
CA ARG A 189 -4.98 -4.70 -7.09
C ARG A 189 -5.27 -3.98 -8.40
N HIS A 190 -4.22 -3.60 -9.12
CA HIS A 190 -4.36 -3.03 -10.45
C HIS A 190 -3.15 -3.35 -11.33
N VAL A 191 -3.30 -3.16 -12.64
CA VAL A 191 -2.26 -3.45 -13.62
C VAL A 191 -1.99 -2.20 -14.44
N GLN A 192 -0.72 -1.92 -14.69
CA GLN A 192 -0.28 -0.90 -15.64
C GLN A 192 0.53 -1.55 -16.77
N THR A 193 0.45 -0.99 -17.96
CA THR A 193 1.43 -1.23 -19.01
C THR A 193 2.57 -0.22 -18.90
N LEU A 194 3.75 -0.64 -19.32
CA LEU A 194 4.87 0.26 -19.59
C LEU A 194 5.31 -0.01 -21.03
N GLU A 195 5.41 1.06 -21.79
CA GLU A 195 6.04 1.08 -23.11
C GLU A 195 7.11 2.15 -23.10
N GLY A 196 8.19 1.97 -23.88
CA GLY A 196 9.23 2.97 -23.90
C GLY A 196 10.36 2.67 -24.85
N THR A 197 11.23 3.65 -24.98
CA THR A 197 12.39 3.61 -25.86
C THR A 197 13.61 4.11 -25.11
N VAL A 198 14.71 3.38 -25.21
CA VAL A 198 16.02 3.77 -24.70
C VAL A 198 16.98 3.92 -25.88
N ARG A 199 17.56 5.10 -26.06
CA ARG A 199 18.58 5.35 -27.10
C ARG A 199 19.94 5.56 -26.49
N GLU A 200 20.94 4.86 -27.02
CA GLU A 200 22.33 5.06 -26.64
C GLU A 200 22.87 6.36 -27.25
N GLY A 201 23.59 7.15 -26.44
CA GLY A 201 24.25 8.36 -26.93
C GLY A 201 25.46 7.99 -27.78
N GLY A 202 25.72 8.75 -28.85
CA GLY A 202 26.92 8.56 -29.66
C GLY A 202 28.16 9.14 -28.96
N ARG A 203 29.36 8.67 -29.34
CA ARG A 203 30.66 9.21 -28.87
C ARG A 203 30.79 10.74 -29.02
N TRP A 204 30.00 11.33 -29.93
CA TRP A 204 30.02 12.75 -30.30
C TRP A 204 28.65 13.46 -30.16
N ARG A 205 27.58 12.73 -29.80
CA ARG A 205 26.20 13.26 -29.77
C ARG A 205 25.54 12.97 -28.43
N GLY A 206 25.76 13.88 -27.47
CA GLY A 206 24.95 14.04 -26.26
C GLY A 206 24.85 12.84 -25.32
N ARG A 207 24.22 13.07 -24.16
CA ARG A 207 23.83 12.00 -23.23
C ARG A 207 22.72 11.18 -23.90
N GLY A 208 22.79 9.84 -23.84
CA GLY A 208 21.67 8.99 -24.24
C GLY A 208 20.38 9.38 -23.49
N TRP A 209 19.23 9.05 -24.08
CA TRP A 209 17.93 9.40 -23.50
C TRP A 209 17.03 8.17 -23.41
N ALA A 210 16.06 8.24 -22.50
CA ALA A 210 15.05 7.22 -22.30
C ALA A 210 13.70 7.91 -22.07
N GLU A 211 12.66 7.34 -22.64
CA GLU A 211 11.28 7.79 -22.47
C GLU A 211 10.41 6.56 -22.22
N PHE A 212 9.53 6.68 -21.23
CA PHE A 212 8.62 5.62 -20.81
C PHE A 212 7.23 6.20 -20.62
N GLU A 213 6.26 5.49 -21.15
CA GLU A 213 4.84 5.77 -20.98
C GLU A 213 4.21 4.70 -20.10
N TRP A 214 3.48 5.15 -19.08
CA TRP A 214 2.74 4.28 -18.17
C TRP A 214 1.24 4.44 -18.40
N SER A 215 0.55 3.34 -18.64
CA SER A 215 -0.89 3.35 -18.89
C SER A 215 -1.62 2.38 -17.96
N LEU A 216 -2.76 2.80 -17.40
CA LEU A 216 -3.58 1.91 -16.56
C LEU A 216 -4.37 0.95 -17.45
N VAL A 217 -4.26 -0.35 -17.19
CA VAL A 217 -5.10 -1.35 -17.85
C VAL A 217 -6.51 -1.23 -17.26
N ARG A 218 -7.44 -0.67 -18.03
CA ARG A 218 -8.86 -0.68 -17.68
C ARG A 218 -9.33 -2.12 -17.74
N ARG A 219 -9.78 -2.68 -16.61
CA ARG A 219 -10.61 -3.88 -16.66
C ARG A 219 -11.91 -3.49 -17.35
N ALA A 220 -12.27 -4.18 -18.43
CA ALA A 220 -13.63 -4.14 -18.94
C ALA A 220 -14.55 -4.49 -17.77
N GLY A 221 -15.52 -3.60 -17.48
CA GLY A 221 -16.39 -3.72 -16.33
C GLY A 221 -17.01 -5.10 -16.25
N ARG A 222 -16.96 -5.69 -15.05
CA ARG A 222 -17.97 -6.65 -14.60
C ARG A 222 -18.82 -5.91 -13.58
#